data_AF-A0AA38GVV0-F1
#
_entry.id   AF-A0AA38GVV0-F1
#
_cell.length_a   1.000
_cell.length_b   1.000
_cell.length_c   1.000
_cell.angle_alpha   90.00
_cell.angle_beta   90.00
_cell.angle_gamma   90.00
#
_symmetry.space_group_name_H-M   'P 1'
#
loop_
_entity.id
_entity.type
_entity.pdbx_description
1 polymer ?
#
loop_
_entity_poly.entity_id
_entity_poly.type
_entity_poly.pdbx_seq_one_letter_code
_entity_poly.pdbx_strand_id
1 'polypeptide(L)'
;TFFQKFRDRVKNWTTFNEPYAYIIQGYDVGLQAPGRHSVIIHLFCTTGNSTTEPYLVGHHVLISHVKAFDIYGNRFKGKQSERIGIALDLIWYELASNSSKDIAATQRP
;
A
#
# COMPACT_ATOMS: atom_id res chain seq x y z
N THR A 1 -20.32 -10.61 0.56
CA THR A 1 -19.07 -9.87 0.29
C THR A 1 -19.21 -9.06 -1.00
N PHE A 2 -18.32 -8.09 -1.27
CA PHE A 2 -18.33 -7.31 -2.52
C PHE A 2 -18.32 -8.19 -3.78
N PHE A 3 -17.44 -9.20 -3.80
CA PHE A 3 -17.35 -10.15 -4.91
C PHE A 3 -18.68 -10.86 -5.17
N GLN A 4 -19.41 -11.30 -4.14
CA GLN A 4 -20.70 -11.98 -4.34
C GLN A 4 -21.76 -11.07 -4.98
N LYS A 5 -21.77 -9.77 -4.63
CA LYS A 5 -22.82 -8.83 -5.06
C LYS A 5 -22.58 -8.22 -6.45
N PHE A 6 -21.33 -8.14 -6.88
CA PHE A 6 -20.97 -7.32 -8.05
C PHE A 6 -20.13 -8.06 -9.10
N ARG A 7 -19.73 -9.31 -8.87
CA ARG A 7 -18.91 -10.08 -9.84
C ARG A 7 -19.58 -10.33 -11.17
N ASP A 8 -20.91 -10.30 -11.22
CA ASP A 8 -21.70 -10.43 -12.45
C ASP A 8 -21.33 -9.34 -13.45
N ARG A 9 -21.06 -8.12 -12.95
CA ARG A 9 -20.74 -6.92 -13.74
C ARG A 9 -19.27 -6.51 -13.66
N VAL A 10 -18.64 -6.63 -12.50
CA VAL A 10 -17.27 -6.18 -12.26
C VAL A 10 -16.29 -7.32 -12.47
N LYS A 11 -15.47 -7.20 -13.51
CA LYS A 11 -14.47 -8.20 -13.92
C LYS A 11 -13.03 -7.83 -13.56
N ASN A 12 -12.78 -6.56 -13.24
CA ASN A 12 -11.47 -6.05 -12.85
C ASN A 12 -11.56 -5.46 -11.45
N TRP A 13 -10.72 -5.93 -10.54
CA TRP A 13 -10.75 -5.55 -9.13
C TRP A 13 -9.40 -5.00 -8.70
N THR A 14 -9.44 -3.91 -7.94
CA THR A 14 -8.30 -3.38 -7.22
C THR A 14 -8.57 -3.53 -5.73
N THR A 15 -7.65 -4.15 -5.01
CA THR A 15 -7.78 -4.43 -3.57
C THR A 15 -7.43 -3.22 -2.72
N PHE A 16 -6.26 -2.64 -2.97
CA PHE A 16 -5.76 -1.44 -2.30
C PHE A 16 -5.31 -0.43 -3.36
N ASN A 17 -5.54 0.84 -3.06
CA ASN A 17 -5.06 1.98 -3.82
C ASN A 17 -3.93 2.65 -3.04
N GLU A 18 -2.76 2.76 -3.66
CA GLU A 18 -1.63 3.55 -3.18
C GLU A 18 -1.20 3.21 -1.74
N PRO A 19 -0.82 1.95 -1.49
CA PRO A 19 -0.44 1.52 -0.16
C PRO A 19 0.73 2.32 0.41
N TYR A 20 1.72 2.66 -0.41
CA TYR A 20 2.86 3.43 0.05
C TYR A 20 2.41 4.81 0.57
N ALA A 21 1.61 5.53 -0.22
CA ALA A 21 1.09 6.85 0.17
C ALA A 21 0.37 6.85 1.53
N TYR A 22 -0.66 6.01 1.72
CA TYR A 22 -1.43 6.05 2.98
C TYR A 22 -0.65 5.47 4.17
N ILE A 23 0.32 4.57 3.94
CA ILE A 23 1.19 4.05 4.98
C ILE A 23 2.09 5.17 5.49
N ILE A 24 2.79 5.86 4.59
CA ILE A 24 3.70 6.95 4.95
C ILE A 24 2.92 8.12 5.53
N GLN A 25 1.85 8.58 4.87
CA GLN A 25 1.10 9.74 5.35
C GLN A 25 0.29 9.45 6.62
N GLY A 26 -0.13 8.21 6.85
CA GLY A 26 -0.95 7.83 8.01
C GLY A 26 -0.15 7.38 9.25
N TYR A 27 1.04 6.82 9.06
CA TYR A 27 1.80 6.14 10.12
C TYR A 27 3.28 6.56 10.24
N ASP A 28 3.81 7.32 9.27
CA ASP A 28 5.15 7.91 9.35
C ASP A 28 5.08 9.44 9.55
N VAL A 29 4.48 10.15 8.59
CA VAL A 29 4.34 11.61 8.63
C VAL A 29 3.18 12.04 9.53
N GLY A 30 2.08 11.29 9.53
CA GLY A 30 0.89 11.54 10.35
C GLY A 30 -0.05 12.64 9.82
N LEU A 31 0.02 13.00 8.54
CA LEU A 31 -0.85 14.01 7.91
C LEU A 31 -2.23 13.49 7.51
N GLN A 32 -2.33 12.18 7.24
CA GLN A 32 -3.60 11.53 6.89
C GLN A 32 -4.08 10.65 8.04
N ALA A 33 -5.38 10.35 8.08
CA ALA A 33 -5.92 9.45 9.08
C ALA A 33 -5.18 8.09 9.05
N PRO A 34 -4.86 7.48 10.21
CA PRO A 34 -5.24 7.89 11.56
C PRO A 34 -4.34 8.97 12.20
N GLY A 35 -3.31 9.47 11.52
CA GLY A 35 -2.47 10.56 11.98
C GLY A 35 -1.43 10.16 13.01
N ARG A 36 -0.87 8.93 12.90
CA ARG A 36 0.10 8.38 13.86
C ARG A 36 1.52 8.66 13.37
N HIS A 37 2.42 9.07 14.28
CA HIS A 37 3.82 9.33 13.97
C HIS A 37 4.69 9.56 15.21
N SER A 38 6.02 9.64 15.03
CA SER A 38 7.00 9.84 16.10
C SER A 38 7.45 11.30 16.32
N VAL A 39 7.44 12.17 15.29
CA VAL A 39 8.36 13.33 15.27
C VAL A 39 7.69 14.67 15.57
N ILE A 40 6.50 14.96 15.02
CA ILE A 40 5.92 16.31 15.08
C ILE A 40 4.50 16.22 15.62
N ILE A 41 4.34 15.90 16.90
CA ILE A 41 3.98 16.90 17.91
C ILE A 41 3.70 16.12 19.23
N HIS A 42 4.66 16.08 20.18
CA HIS A 42 4.35 15.73 21.58
C HIS A 42 3.34 16.69 22.26
N LEU A 43 2.87 17.72 21.55
CA LEU A 43 1.76 18.63 21.89
C LEU A 43 0.40 18.20 21.27
N PHE A 44 0.33 17.36 20.22
CA PHE A 44 -0.91 17.06 19.48
C PHE A 44 -1.11 15.59 19.07
N CYS A 45 -0.07 14.75 19.07
CA CYS A 45 -0.20 13.33 18.81
C CYS A 45 0.63 12.53 19.82
N THR A 46 -0.06 11.85 20.75
CA THR A 46 0.56 11.11 21.86
C THR A 46 0.81 9.63 21.52
N THR A 47 0.56 9.22 20.28
CA THR A 47 0.58 7.80 19.90
C THR A 47 1.10 7.61 18.47
N GLY A 48 1.87 6.56 18.26
CA GLY A 48 2.44 6.23 16.97
C GLY A 48 3.91 5.86 17.10
N ASN A 49 4.43 5.16 16.10
CA ASN A 49 5.87 4.96 15.98
C ASN A 49 6.26 4.83 14.50
N SER A 50 6.75 5.92 13.94
CA SER A 50 7.23 6.03 12.55
C SER A 50 8.34 5.03 12.20
N THR A 51 9.07 4.48 13.19
CA THR A 51 10.12 3.48 12.92
C THR A 51 9.60 2.05 12.81
N THR A 52 8.33 1.79 13.17
CA THR A 52 7.76 0.42 13.22
C THR A 52 6.39 0.29 12.55
N GLU A 53 5.49 1.25 12.78
CA GLU A 53 4.11 1.18 12.31
C GLU A 53 3.96 1.17 10.79
N PRO A 54 4.72 1.97 10.01
CA PRO A 54 4.64 1.91 8.56
C PRO A 54 4.89 0.50 8.02
N TYR A 55 5.89 -0.20 8.57
CA TYR A 55 6.23 -1.58 8.19
C TYR A 55 5.15 -2.59 8.61
N LEU A 56 4.59 -2.45 9.81
CA LEU A 56 3.50 -3.31 10.30
C LEU A 56 2.25 -3.18 9.44
N VAL A 57 1.88 -1.95 9.08
CA VAL A 57 0.73 -1.69 8.21
C VAL A 57 0.99 -2.24 6.82
N GLY A 58 2.16 -1.98 6.23
CA GLY A 58 2.55 -2.55 4.94
C GLY A 58 2.49 -4.08 4.90
N HIS A 59 2.98 -4.74 5.94
CA HIS A 59 2.92 -6.20 6.07
C HIS A 59 1.46 -6.71 6.06
N HIS A 60 0.58 -6.09 6.84
CA HIS A 60 -0.83 -6.47 6.87
C HIS A 60 -1.59 -6.16 5.59
N VAL A 61 -1.22 -5.09 4.87
CA VAL A 61 -1.78 -4.78 3.54
C VAL A 61 -1.46 -5.90 2.56
N LEU A 62 -0.20 -6.36 2.51
CA LEU A 62 0.20 -7.46 1.65
C LEU A 62 -0.51 -8.77 2.00
N ILE A 63 -0.60 -9.11 3.29
CA ILE A 63 -1.36 -10.30 3.73
C ILE A 63 -2.84 -10.18 3.36
N SER A 64 -3.44 -9.00 3.53
CA SER A 64 -4.84 -8.76 3.21
C SER A 64 -5.09 -8.85 1.70
N HIS A 65 -4.15 -8.35 0.89
CA HIS A 65 -4.18 -8.48 -0.57
C HIS A 65 -4.18 -9.97 -0.97
N VAL A 66 -3.25 -10.76 -0.43
CA VAL A 66 -3.16 -12.20 -0.72
C VAL A 66 -4.44 -12.92 -0.28
N LYS A 67 -4.97 -12.64 0.91
CA LYS A 67 -6.24 -13.23 1.37
C LYS A 67 -7.41 -12.86 0.47
N ALA A 68 -7.48 -11.62 0.00
CA ALA A 68 -8.51 -11.18 -0.94
C ALA A 68 -8.37 -11.89 -2.30
N PHE A 69 -7.13 -12.03 -2.79
CA PHE A 69 -6.81 -12.79 -3.99
C PHE A 69 -7.22 -14.26 -3.86
N ASP A 70 -6.93 -14.92 -2.73
CA ASP A 70 -7.30 -16.31 -2.47
C ASP A 70 -8.81 -16.49 -2.38
N ILE A 71 -9.53 -15.58 -1.70
CA ILE A 71 -10.99 -15.60 -1.64
C ILE A 71 -11.58 -15.43 -3.05
N TYR A 72 -11.01 -14.52 -3.85
CA TYR A 72 -11.42 -14.31 -5.24
C TYR A 72 -11.16 -15.56 -6.09
N GLY A 73 -9.95 -16.11 -6.01
CA GLY A 73 -9.49 -17.25 -6.79
C GLY A 73 -10.18 -18.56 -6.44
N ASN A 74 -10.25 -18.91 -5.15
CA ASN A 74 -10.76 -20.20 -4.68
C ASN A 74 -12.29 -20.28 -4.71
N ARG A 75 -13.00 -19.15 -4.54
CA ARG A 75 -14.48 -19.16 -4.48
C ARG A 75 -15.15 -18.71 -5.78
N PHE A 76 -14.44 -18.01 -6.66
CA PHE A 76 -15.07 -17.33 -7.78
C PHE A 76 -14.37 -17.49 -9.14
N LYS A 77 -13.30 -18.30 -9.29
CA LYS A 77 -12.72 -18.60 -10.61
C LYS A 77 -13.75 -19.29 -11.52
N GLY A 78 -14.26 -18.55 -12.51
CA GLY A 78 -15.20 -19.06 -13.50
C GLY A 78 -14.78 -18.87 -14.96
N LYS A 79 -13.98 -17.84 -15.29
CA LYS A 79 -13.57 -17.53 -16.68
C LYS A 79 -12.21 -16.82 -16.74
N GLN A 80 -11.46 -17.02 -17.84
CA GLN A 80 -10.13 -16.43 -18.10
C GLN A 80 -10.07 -14.88 -18.15
N SER A 81 -11.20 -14.17 -18.13
CA SER A 81 -11.27 -12.71 -18.27
C SER A 81 -11.40 -11.93 -16.96
N GLU A 82 -11.41 -12.60 -15.81
CA GLU A 82 -11.54 -11.99 -14.48
C GLU A 82 -10.16 -11.69 -13.86
N ARG A 83 -9.95 -10.45 -13.40
CA ARG A 83 -8.66 -9.95 -12.89
C ARG A 83 -8.82 -9.27 -11.53
N ILE A 84 -7.85 -9.47 -10.67
CA ILE A 84 -7.73 -8.81 -9.37
C ILE A 84 -6.27 -8.41 -9.14
N GLY A 85 -6.04 -7.21 -8.63
CA GLY A 85 -4.70 -6.66 -8.41
C GLY A 85 -4.65 -5.62 -7.31
N ILE A 86 -3.52 -4.92 -7.25
CA ILE A 86 -3.23 -3.81 -6.36
C ILE A 86 -2.73 -2.63 -7.20
N ALA A 87 -3.15 -1.41 -6.88
CA ALA A 87 -2.66 -0.20 -7.53
C ALA A 87 -1.58 0.42 -6.64
N LEU A 88 -0.36 0.54 -7.17
CA LEU A 88 0.79 1.08 -6.46
C LEU A 88 1.06 2.51 -6.96
N ASP A 89 1.23 3.44 -6.04
CA ASP A 89 1.86 4.72 -6.30
C ASP A 89 3.37 4.53 -6.40
N LEU A 90 3.97 5.09 -7.45
CA LEU A 90 5.40 5.01 -7.70
C LEU A 90 5.92 6.37 -8.16
N ILE A 91 7.08 6.74 -7.65
CA ILE A 91 7.81 7.93 -8.08
C ILE A 91 9.00 7.45 -8.91
N TRP A 92 9.19 8.06 -10.09
CA TRP A 92 10.40 7.85 -10.88
C TRP A 92 11.55 8.68 -10.32
N TYR A 93 12.69 8.05 -10.09
CA TYR A 93 13.88 8.71 -9.55
C TYR A 93 14.97 8.81 -10.61
N GLU A 94 15.37 10.04 -10.94
CA GLU A 94 16.53 10.32 -11.77
C GLU A 94 17.80 10.50 -10.92
N LEU A 95 18.95 10.16 -11.50
CA LEU A 95 20.23 10.36 -10.84
C LEU A 95 20.54 11.85 -10.72
N ALA A 96 20.98 12.28 -9.54
CA ALA A 96 21.41 13.66 -9.31
C ALA A 96 22.78 13.95 -9.97
N SER A 97 23.62 12.92 -10.12
CA SER A 97 24.91 12.99 -10.82
C SER A 97 25.34 11.60 -11.30
N ASN A 98 26.42 11.54 -12.09
CA ASN A 98 27.02 10.28 -12.55
C ASN A 98 27.80 9.52 -11.46
N SER A 99 27.67 9.91 -10.19
CA SER A 99 28.32 9.20 -9.08
C SER A 99 27.69 7.82 -8.87
N SER A 100 28.51 6.84 -8.48
CA SER A 100 27.99 5.49 -8.14
C SER A 100 26.99 5.51 -6.98
N LYS A 101 27.12 6.49 -6.06
CA LYS A 101 26.21 6.69 -4.95
C LYS A 101 24.82 7.14 -5.42
N ASP A 102 24.75 8.00 -6.41
CA ASP A 102 23.48 8.50 -6.96
C ASP A 102 22.81 7.46 -7.85
N ILE A 103 23.58 6.69 -8.62
CA ILE A 103 23.05 5.52 -9.35
C ILE A 103 22.44 4.52 -8.38
N ALA A 104 23.13 4.20 -7.28
CA ALA A 104 22.58 3.31 -6.26
C ALA A 104 21.34 3.93 -5.57
N ALA A 105 21.31 5.26 -5.40
CA ALA A 105 20.21 5.96 -4.75
C ALA A 105 18.87 5.83 -5.49
N THR A 106 18.86 5.81 -6.83
CA THR A 106 17.63 5.67 -7.62
C THR A 106 16.97 4.30 -7.48
N GLN A 107 17.70 3.28 -7.00
CA GLN A 107 17.23 1.89 -6.84
C GLN A 107 16.92 1.52 -5.38
N ARG A 108 17.10 2.45 -4.42
CA ARG A 108 16.83 2.20 -2.99
C ARG A 108 15.34 2.24 -2.58
N PRO A 109 14.50 3.11 -3.16
CA PRO A 109 13.05 3.09 -2.90
C PRO A 109 12.42 1.75 -3.28
#